data_AF-A0AAV9DNG7-F1
#
_entry.id   AF-A0AAV9DNG7-F1
#
_cell.length_a   1.000
_cell.length_b   1.000
_cell.length_c   1.000
_cell.angle_alpha   90.00
_cell.angle_beta   90.00
_cell.angle_gamma   90.00
#
_symmetry.space_group_name_H-M   'P 1'
#
loop_
_entity.id
_entity.type
_entity.pdbx_description
1 polymer ?
#
loop_
_entity_poly.entity_id
_entity_poly.type
_entity_poly.pdbx_seq_one_letter_code
_entity_poly.pdbx_strand_id
1 'polypeptide(L)'
;MPRGTKPRAWTNCRPTVKGDVMRVFIELAAGSPGLGRLNSSLFTLIPKKEGASAVDDYRPIYLVNVCYMIVAKVLATRMKSICAGLIPNQPSFRAATSRTAM
;
A
#
# COMPACT_ATOMS: atom_id res chain seq x y z
N MET A 1 0.38 0.93 -8.26
CA MET A 1 -0.21 -0.43 -8.33
C MET A 1 0.40 -1.34 -7.24
N PRO A 2 -0.32 -2.30 -6.64
CA PRO A 2 0.28 -3.33 -5.77
C PRO A 2 1.32 -4.15 -6.56
N ARG A 3 2.47 -4.46 -5.96
CA ARG A 3 3.52 -5.22 -6.65
C ARG A 3 3.04 -6.66 -6.81
N GLY A 4 2.83 -7.11 -8.05
CA GLY A 4 2.45 -8.50 -8.37
C GLY A 4 1.13 -8.68 -9.13
N THR A 5 0.22 -7.70 -9.14
CA THR A 5 -0.99 -7.78 -9.97
C THR A 5 -0.65 -7.43 -11.41
N LYS A 6 -0.84 -8.37 -12.35
CA LYS A 6 -0.72 -8.08 -13.79
C LYS A 6 -1.60 -6.86 -14.13
N PRO A 7 -1.09 -5.84 -14.86
CA PRO A 7 -1.84 -4.62 -15.18
C PRO A 7 -3.26 -4.89 -15.70
N ARG A 8 -3.40 -5.90 -16.57
CA ARG A 8 -4.68 -6.32 -17.16
C ARG A 8 -5.69 -6.89 -16.15
N ALA A 9 -5.23 -7.65 -15.16
CA ALA A 9 -6.12 -8.25 -14.16
C ALA A 9 -6.85 -7.16 -13.34
N TRP A 10 -6.13 -6.10 -12.98
CA TRP A 10 -6.72 -4.96 -12.29
C TRP A 10 -7.67 -4.17 -13.18
N THR A 11 -7.31 -3.91 -14.44
CA THR A 11 -8.18 -3.17 -15.36
C THR A 11 -9.55 -3.85 -15.53
N ASN A 12 -9.56 -5.19 -15.53
CA ASN A 12 -10.78 -5.99 -15.67
C ASN A 12 -11.64 -6.02 -14.39
N CYS A 13 -11.04 -6.12 -13.19
CA CYS A 13 -11.80 -6.16 -11.94
C CYS A 13 -12.07 -4.77 -11.32
N ARG A 14 -11.43 -3.70 -11.84
CA ARG A 14 -11.61 -2.32 -11.39
C ARG A 14 -13.06 -1.87 -11.30
N PRO A 15 -13.95 -2.06 -12.30
CA PRO A 15 -15.33 -1.61 -12.18
C PRO A 15 -16.09 -2.29 -11.03
N THR A 16 -15.83 -3.58 -10.79
CA THR A 16 -16.43 -4.36 -9.70
C THR A 16 -15.92 -3.90 -8.34
N VAL A 17 -14.61 -3.70 -8.20
CA VAL A 17 -13.96 -3.35 -6.92
C VAL A 17 -14.11 -1.85 -6.59
N LYS A 18 -14.47 -1.01 -7.57
CA LYS A 18 -14.62 0.45 -7.39
C LYS A 18 -15.64 0.79 -6.30
N GLY A 19 -16.79 0.10 -6.27
CA GLY A 19 -17.86 0.36 -5.31
C GLY A 19 -17.39 0.12 -3.88
N ASP A 20 -16.80 -1.05 -3.64
CA ASP A 20 -16.28 -1.43 -2.33
C ASP A 20 -15.16 -0.51 -1.85
N VAL A 21 -14.24 -0.13 -2.74
CA VAL A 21 -13.16 0.80 -2.40
C VAL A 21 -13.72 2.17 -2.02
N MET A 22 -14.69 2.69 -2.77
CA MET A 22 -15.32 3.99 -2.45
C MET A 22 -16.08 3.94 -1.12
N ARG A 23 -16.76 2.84 -0.83
CA ARG A 23 -17.44 2.65 0.46
C ARG A 23 -16.46 2.70 1.63
N VAL A 24 -15.28 2.08 1.50
CA VAL A 24 -14.22 2.16 2.52
C VAL A 24 -13.75 3.60 2.75
N PHE A 25 -13.60 4.40 1.68
CA PHE A 25 -13.25 5.82 1.84
C PHE A 25 -14.34 6.64 2.53
N ILE A 26 -15.62 6.36 2.26
CA ILE A 26 -16.76 7.02 2.90
C ILE A 26 -16.80 6.65 4.40
N GLU A 27 -16.68 5.36 4.72
CA GLU A 27 -16.67 4.88 6.10
C GLU A 27 -15.45 5.42 6.88
N LEU A 28 -14.29 5.52 6.22
CA LEU A 28 -13.09 6.13 6.79
C LEU A 28 -13.29 7.63 7.08
N ALA A 29 -13.90 8.36 6.15
CA ALA A 29 -14.20 9.78 6.34
C ALA A 29 -15.24 10.02 7.44
N ALA A 30 -16.18 9.10 7.61
CA ALA A 30 -17.18 9.11 8.67
C ALA A 30 -16.65 8.63 10.03
N GLY A 31 -15.39 8.19 10.14
CA GLY A 31 -14.79 7.67 11.37
C GLY A 31 -15.39 6.34 11.84
N SER A 32 -15.96 5.54 10.94
CA SER A 32 -16.74 4.35 11.30
C SER A 32 -15.87 3.16 11.74
N PRO A 33 -16.29 2.38 12.76
CA PRO A 33 -15.55 1.21 13.28
C PRO A 33 -15.50 0.00 12.32
N GLY A 34 -16.21 0.04 11.18
CA GLY A 34 -16.27 -1.05 10.19
C GLY A 34 -14.92 -1.46 9.59
N LEU A 35 -13.88 -0.63 9.75
CA LEU A 35 -12.51 -0.90 9.31
C LEU A 35 -11.80 -2.01 10.10
N GLY A 36 -12.30 -2.42 11.26
CA GLY A 36 -11.65 -3.44 12.10
C GLY A 36 -11.41 -4.77 11.37
N ARG A 37 -12.36 -5.20 10.52
CA ARG A 37 -12.22 -6.42 9.71
C ARG A 37 -11.23 -6.27 8.56
N LEU A 38 -11.04 -5.05 8.04
CA LEU A 38 -10.06 -4.75 6.99
C LEU A 38 -8.63 -4.71 7.55
N ASN A 39 -8.47 -4.51 8.86
CA ASN A 39 -7.18 -4.48 9.56
C ASN A 39 -6.66 -5.88 9.94
N SER A 40 -7.40 -6.96 9.63
CA SER A 40 -6.90 -8.32 9.79
C SER A 40 -5.87 -8.64 8.70
N SER A 41 -4.59 -8.33 8.95
CA SER A 41 -3.48 -8.74 8.08
C SER A 41 -2.92 -10.10 8.51
N LEU A 42 -2.65 -10.98 7.55
CA LEU A 42 -1.93 -12.22 7.83
C LEU A 42 -0.43 -11.95 7.85
N PHE A 43 0.26 -12.40 8.89
CA PHE A 43 1.71 -12.35 8.98
C PHE A 43 2.28 -13.72 8.64
N THR A 44 3.18 -13.77 7.66
CA THR A 44 3.84 -15.01 7.24
C THR A 44 5.34 -14.81 7.23
N LEU A 45 6.07 -15.80 7.74
CA LEU A 45 7.53 -15.81 7.79
C LEU A 45 8.08 -16.56 6.58
N ILE A 46 8.89 -15.90 5.75
CA ILE A 46 9.63 -16.56 4.66
C ILE A 46 11.08 -16.78 5.09
N PRO A 47 11.59 -18.03 5.10
CA PRO A 47 12.98 -18.29 5.45
C PRO A 47 13.93 -17.63 4.45
N LYS A 48 15.02 -17.02 4.94
CA LYS A 48 16.08 -16.40 4.11
C LYS A 48 17.04 -17.45 3.54
N LYS A 49 17.21 -18.57 4.23
CA LYS A 49 18.17 -19.65 3.94
C LYS A 49 17.55 -21.01 4.31
N GLU A 50 18.05 -22.07 3.70
CA GLU A 50 17.69 -23.43 4.12
C GLU A 50 18.23 -23.70 5.54
N GLY A 51 17.43 -24.39 6.36
CA GLY A 51 17.77 -24.63 7.78
C GLY A 51 17.62 -23.40 8.69
N ALA A 52 16.76 -22.44 8.32
CA ALA A 52 16.44 -21.30 9.19
C ALA A 52 15.97 -21.77 10.58
N SER A 53 16.63 -21.28 11.63
CA SER A 53 16.41 -21.72 13.02
C SER A 53 16.17 -20.53 13.96
N ALA A 54 16.81 -19.39 13.70
CA ALA A 54 16.60 -18.16 14.47
C ALA A 54 15.51 -17.27 13.85
N VAL A 55 14.83 -16.46 14.66
CA VAL A 55 13.79 -15.51 14.20
C VAL A 55 14.34 -14.52 13.16
N ASP A 56 15.60 -14.09 13.32
CA ASP A 56 16.29 -13.22 12.37
C ASP A 56 16.55 -13.87 10.99
N ASP A 57 16.48 -15.20 10.89
CA ASP A 57 16.62 -15.89 9.60
C ASP A 57 15.34 -15.84 8.76
N TYR A 58 14.25 -15.28 9.29
CA TYR A 58 13.01 -15.11 8.55
C TYR A 58 12.81 -13.66 8.09
N ARG A 59 12.21 -13.51 6.91
CA ARG A 59 11.67 -12.24 6.44
C ARG A 59 10.18 -12.20 6.79
N PRO A 60 9.75 -11.26 7.62
CA PRO A 60 8.34 -11.05 7.86
C PRO A 60 7.66 -10.48 6.62
N ILE A 61 6.60 -11.13 6.15
CA ILE A 61 5.70 -10.62 5.12
C ILE A 61 4.33 -10.37 5.72
N TYR A 62 3.86 -9.14 5.57
CA TYR A 62 2.51 -8.74 5.94
C TYR A 62 1.61 -8.82 4.70
N LEU A 63 0.67 -9.76 4.69
CA LEU A 63 -0.40 -9.80 3.71
C LEU A 63 -1.53 -8.89 4.22
N VAL A 64 -1.50 -7.64 3.76
CA VAL A 64 -2.51 -6.63 4.04
C VAL A 64 -3.60 -6.63 2.96
N ASN A 65 -4.82 -6.28 3.35
CA ASN A 65 -5.94 -6.13 2.42
C ASN A 65 -5.59 -5.09 1.33
N VAL A 66 -5.84 -5.44 0.06
CA VAL A 66 -5.59 -4.58 -1.10
C VAL A 66 -6.31 -3.22 -0.97
N CYS A 67 -7.51 -3.19 -0.38
CA CYS A 67 -8.24 -1.95 -0.12
C CYS A 67 -7.44 -1.02 0.81
N TYR A 68 -6.83 -1.56 1.87
CA TYR A 68 -5.98 -0.78 2.77
C TYR A 68 -4.74 -0.24 2.05
N MET A 69 -4.10 -1.04 1.18
CA MET A 69 -2.97 -0.57 0.39
C MET A 69 -3.34 0.57 -0.57
N ILE A 70 -4.57 0.58 -1.10
CA ILE A 70 -5.08 1.66 -1.95
C ILE A 70 -5.26 2.93 -1.12
N VAL A 71 -5.92 2.83 0.04
CA VAL A 71 -6.09 3.95 0.97
C VAL A 71 -4.74 4.56 1.37
N ALA A 72 -3.80 3.72 1.81
CA ALA A 72 -2.46 4.16 2.20
C ALA A 72 -1.71 4.85 1.05
N LYS A 73 -1.85 4.36 -0.19
CA LYS A 73 -1.27 5.01 -1.37
C LYS A 73 -1.88 6.36 -1.67
N VAL A 74 -3.21 6.48 -1.59
CA VAL A 74 -3.90 7.76 -1.80
C VAL A 74 -3.46 8.77 -0.75
N LEU A 75 -3.40 8.35 0.52
CA LEU A 75 -2.92 9.20 1.61
C LEU A 75 -1.47 9.61 1.42
N ALA A 76 -0.56 8.68 1.09
CA ALA A 76 0.84 8.99 0.83
C ALA A 76 1.02 9.95 -0.35
N THR A 77 0.23 9.82 -1.42
CA THR A 77 0.26 10.76 -2.55
C THR A 77 -0.19 12.16 -2.12
N ARG A 78 -1.24 12.28 -1.30
CA ARG A 78 -1.69 13.58 -0.76
C ARG A 78 -0.69 14.17 0.24
N MET A 79 -0.07 13.33 1.07
CA MET A 79 0.98 13.77 1.99
C MET A 79 2.21 14.25 1.25
N LYS A 80 2.60 13.60 0.14
CA LYS A 80 3.72 14.05 -0.70
C LYS A 80 3.55 15.49 -1.17
N SER A 81 2.37 15.89 -1.62
CA SER A 81 2.13 17.27 -2.06
C SER A 81 2.25 18.27 -0.92
N ILE A 82 1.82 17.89 0.29
CA ILE A 82 1.92 18.74 1.48
C ILE A 82 3.38 18.83 1.96
N CYS A 83 4.06 17.69 2.06
CA CYS A 83 5.45 17.59 2.54
C CYS A 83 6.45 18.25 1.58
N ALA A 84 6.17 18.26 0.27
CA ALA A 84 7.00 18.98 -0.70
C ALA A 84 7.09 20.49 -0.42
N GLY A 85 6.06 21.09 0.18
CA GLY A 85 6.07 22.49 0.59
C GLY A 85 6.73 22.75 1.95
N LEU A 86 6.83 21.73 2.81
CA LEU A 86 7.32 21.88 4.19
C LEU A 86 8.78 21.41 4.37
N ILE A 87 9.19 20.36 3.67
CA ILE A 87 10.52 19.75 3.77
C ILE A 87 11.09 19.58 2.35
N PRO A 88 11.68 20.65 1.78
CA PRO A 88 12.03 20.72 0.36
C PRO A 88 13.08 19.69 -0.09
N ASN A 89 13.86 19.11 0.85
CA ASN A 89 15.01 18.24 0.53
C ASN A 89 14.90 16.79 1.04
N GLN A 90 13.72 16.30 1.43
CA GLN A 90 13.60 14.87 1.80
C GLN A 90 13.48 13.97 0.56
N PRO A 91 14.42 13.04 0.31
CA PRO A 91 14.42 12.20 -0.90
C PRO A 91 13.21 11.26 -1.00
N SER A 92 12.59 10.91 0.14
CA SER A 92 11.36 10.11 0.24
C SER A 92 10.10 10.80 -0.30
N PHE A 93 10.07 12.14 -0.34
CA PHE A 93 8.89 12.93 -0.75
C PHE A 93 9.01 13.59 -2.12
N ARG A 94 10.07 13.32 -2.88
CA ARG A 94 10.23 13.83 -4.24
C ARG A 94 9.20 13.18 -5.18
N ALA A 95 8.63 13.99 -6.07
CA ALA A 95 7.93 13.47 -7.23
C ALA A 95 8.91 12.63 -8.05
N ALA A 96 8.45 11.54 -8.66
CA ALA A 96 9.30 10.70 -9.50
C ALA A 96 9.79 11.52 -10.69
N THR A 97 10.99 12.10 -10.58
CA THR A 97 11.63 12.81 -11.67
C THR A 97 11.96 11.76 -12.72
N SER A 98 11.34 11.86 -13.89
CA SER A 98 11.73 11.12 -15.08
C SER A 98 13.25 11.28 -15.23
N ARG A 99 13.98 10.16 -15.31
CA ARG A 99 15.39 10.18 -15.68
C ARG A 99 15.49 10.83 -17.04
N THR A 100 15.85 12.11 -17.08
CA THR A 100 16.31 12.74 -18.30
C THR A 100 17.56 11.99 -18.70
N ALA A 101 17.45 11.24 -19.79
CA ALA A 101 18.57 10.55 -20.41
C ALA A 101 19.66 11.58 -20.73
N MET A 102 20.88 11.25 -20.34
CA MET A 102 22.10 11.88 -20.84
C MET A 102 22.55 11.11 -22.07
#